data_AF-A0A916Q3K6-F1
#
_entry.id   AF-A0A916Q3K6-F1
#
_cell.length_a   1.000
_cell.length_b   1.000
_cell.length_c   1.000
_cell.angle_alpha   90.00
_cell.angle_beta   90.00
_cell.angle_gamma   90.00
#
_symmetry.space_group_name_H-M   'P 1'
#
loop_
_entity.id
_entity.type
_entity.pdbx_description
1 polymer ?
#
loop_
_entity_poly.entity_id
_entity_poly.type
_entity_poly.pdbx_seq_one_letter_code
_entity_poly.pdbx_strand_id
1 'polypeptide(L)'
;MHSRSMLLELFLEIQEGIRRIERRFSGITTADDFICNDDGLDRLDAIAMMLVAIGENIQKLDKLIDPKLFEQYPDIDWVGIKKYTGS
;
A
#
# COMPACT_ATOMS: atom_id res chain seq x y z
N MET A 1 -13.07 -22.24 -8.90
CA MET A 1 -13.81 -21.26 -8.07
C MET A 1 -12.91 -20.52 -7.07
N HIS A 2 -11.60 -20.37 -7.30
CA HIS A 2 -10.66 -19.76 -6.33
C HIS A 2 -10.32 -18.29 -6.62
N SER A 3 -10.58 -17.78 -7.83
CA SER A 3 -10.12 -16.43 -8.20
C SER A 3 -10.87 -15.30 -7.48
N ARG A 4 -12.18 -15.44 -7.23
CA ARG A 4 -12.99 -14.35 -6.65
C ARG A 4 -12.77 -14.17 -5.15
N SER A 5 -12.57 -15.26 -4.40
CA SER A 5 -12.28 -15.21 -2.97
C SER A 5 -10.89 -14.62 -2.71
N MET A 6 -9.89 -15.05 -3.49
CA MET A 6 -8.52 -14.52 -3.39
C MET A 6 -8.46 -13.03 -3.74
N LEU A 7 -9.21 -12.60 -4.77
CA LEU A 7 -9.31 -11.17 -5.10
C LEU A 7 -9.93 -10.37 -3.94
N LEU A 8 -11.00 -10.88 -3.33
CA LEU A 8 -11.65 -10.22 -2.20
C LEU A 8 -10.71 -10.12 -1.00
N GLU A 9 -9.96 -11.18 -0.69
CA GLU A 9 -8.95 -11.18 0.37
C GLU A 9 -7.88 -10.12 0.11
N LEU A 10 -7.35 -10.02 -1.12
CA LEU A 10 -6.36 -8.99 -1.46
C LEU A 10 -6.90 -7.58 -1.27
N PHE A 11 -8.14 -7.30 -1.69
CA PHE A 11 -8.75 -5.99 -1.47
C PHE A 11 -8.94 -5.68 0.02
N LEU A 12 -9.35 -6.66 0.82
CA LEU A 12 -9.49 -6.51 2.27
C LEU A 12 -8.14 -6.24 2.94
N GLU A 13 -7.08 -6.93 2.54
CA GLU A 13 -5.73 -6.71 3.07
C GLU A 13 -5.20 -5.31 2.71
N ILE A 14 -5.39 -4.87 1.45
CA ILE A 14 -5.00 -3.52 1.02
C ILE A 14 -5.79 -2.47 1.83
N GLN A 15 -7.10 -2.63 1.96
CA GLN A 15 -7.95 -1.69 2.68
C GLN A 15 -7.57 -1.60 4.17
N GLU A 16 -7.29 -2.72 4.81
CA GLU A 16 -6.84 -2.74 6.21
C GLU A 16 -5.44 -2.13 6.36
N GLY A 17 -4.53 -2.35 5.39
CA GLY A 17 -3.23 -1.69 5.34
C GLY A 17 -3.36 -0.17 5.27
N ILE A 18 -4.20 0.35 4.37
CA ILE A 18 -4.46 1.79 4.23
C ILE A 18 -5.02 2.37 5.53
N ARG A 19 -6.02 1.73 6.13
CA ARG A 19 -6.62 2.18 7.40
C ARG A 19 -5.59 2.23 8.54
N ARG A 20 -4.65 1.27 8.58
CA ARG A 20 -3.56 1.26 9.57
C ARG A 20 -2.55 2.36 9.34
N ILE A 21 -2.26 2.70 8.09
CA ILE A 21 -1.41 3.84 7.72
C ILE A 21 -2.08 5.14 8.17
N GLU A 22 -3.33 5.39 7.78
CA GLU A 22 -4.10 6.58 8.17
C GLU A 22 -4.14 6.77 9.69
N ARG A 23 -4.39 5.69 10.44
CA ARG A 23 -4.36 5.73 11.91
C ARG A 23 -2.98 6.12 12.45
N ARG A 24 -1.89 5.62 11.90
CA ARG A 24 -0.53 5.96 12.35
C ARG A 24 -0.13 7.39 11.98
N PHE A 25 -0.64 7.89 10.85
CA PHE A 25 -0.49 9.28 10.44
C PHE A 25 -1.31 10.27 11.27
N SER A 26 -2.37 9.85 11.96
CA SER A 26 -3.25 10.78 12.70
C SER A 26 -2.58 11.63 13.79
N GLY A 27 -1.38 11.25 14.23
CA GLY A 27 -0.57 12.01 15.19
C GLY A 27 0.60 12.79 14.57
N ILE A 28 0.72 12.77 13.24
CA ILE A 28 1.82 13.41 12.49
C ILE A 28 1.25 14.60 11.74
N THR A 29 1.74 15.79 12.05
CA THR A 29 1.29 17.05 11.43
C THR A 29 2.29 17.54 10.39
N THR A 30 3.58 17.25 10.60
CA THR A 30 4.68 17.67 9.74
C THR A 30 5.67 16.52 9.52
N ALA A 31 6.49 16.62 8.47
CA ALA A 31 7.55 15.63 8.22
C ALA A 31 8.56 15.58 9.37
N ASP A 32 8.82 16.70 10.05
CA ASP A 32 9.70 16.77 11.20
C ASP A 32 9.24 15.87 12.37
N ASP A 33 7.93 15.66 12.53
CA ASP A 33 7.39 14.79 13.59
C ASP A 33 7.86 13.34 13.45
N PHE A 34 8.20 12.88 12.24
CA PHE A 34 8.77 11.55 12.02
C PHE A 34 10.24 11.43 12.41
N ILE A 35 10.99 12.53 12.39
CA ILE A 35 12.46 12.51 12.62
C ILE A 35 12.86 13.14 13.95
N CYS A 36 11.90 13.70 14.68
CA CYS A 36 12.13 14.42 15.93
C CYS A 36 12.55 13.47 17.08
N ASN A 37 12.14 12.21 17.05
CA ASN A 37 12.45 11.22 18.09
C ASN A 37 12.32 9.77 17.58
N ASP A 38 12.76 8.83 18.41
CA ASP A 38 12.74 7.38 18.09
C ASP A 38 11.31 6.84 17.83
N ASP A 39 10.26 7.32 18.53
CA ASP A 39 8.86 6.90 18.26
C ASP A 39 8.39 7.36 16.87
N GLY A 40 8.81 8.55 16.44
CA GLY A 40 8.59 9.06 15.09
C GLY A 40 9.25 8.19 14.04
N LEU A 41 10.50 7.78 14.26
CA LEU A 41 11.26 6.92 13.35
C LEU A 41 10.64 5.51 13.28
N ASP A 42 10.29 4.93 14.42
CA ASP A 42 9.63 3.62 14.49
C ASP A 42 8.27 3.64 13.77
N ARG A 43 7.53 4.75 13.87
CA ARG A 43 6.29 4.94 13.11
C ARG A 43 6.54 5.03 11.61
N LEU A 44 7.57 5.77 11.21
CA LEU A 44 7.95 5.90 9.80
C LEU A 44 8.30 4.53 9.21
N ASP A 45 9.12 3.73 9.91
CA ASP A 45 9.48 2.38 9.49
C ASP A 45 8.25 1.46 9.41
N ALA A 46 7.36 1.53 10.40
CA ALA A 46 6.11 0.77 10.38
C ALA A 46 5.21 1.16 9.21
N ILE A 47 5.11 2.45 8.89
CA ILE A 47 4.35 2.95 7.72
C ILE A 47 5.00 2.49 6.42
N ALA A 48 6.33 2.58 6.31
CA ALA A 48 7.07 2.16 5.13
C ALA A 48 6.86 0.67 4.85
N MET A 49 6.96 -0.19 5.87
CA MET A 49 6.66 -1.62 5.74
C MET A 49 5.23 -1.89 5.28
N MET A 50 4.24 -1.15 5.78
CA MET A 50 2.85 -1.30 5.33
C MET A 50 2.66 -0.87 3.88
N LEU A 51 3.33 0.20 3.44
CA LEU A 51 3.31 0.64 2.04
C LEU A 51 3.92 -0.43 1.11
N VAL A 52 5.03 -1.06 1.52
CA VAL A 52 5.62 -2.19 0.80
C VAL A 52 4.63 -3.35 0.67
N ALA A 53 3.99 -3.76 1.76
CA ALA A 53 3.00 -4.84 1.75
C ALA A 53 1.80 -4.54 0.82
N ILE A 54 1.33 -3.28 0.80
CA ILE A 54 0.28 -2.85 -0.13
C ILE A 54 0.77 -2.97 -1.58
N GLY A 55 1.99 -2.53 -1.88
CA GLY A 55 2.59 -2.64 -3.22
C GLY A 55 2.68 -4.09 -3.71
N GLU A 56 3.12 -5.01 -2.84
CA GLU A 56 3.15 -6.45 -3.14
C GLU A 56 1.74 -7.01 -3.44
N ASN A 57 0.73 -6.59 -2.68
CA ASN A 57 -0.65 -7.01 -2.90
C ASN A 57 -1.22 -6.44 -4.21
N ILE A 58 -0.85 -5.22 -4.61
CA ILE A 58 -1.22 -4.65 -5.91
C ILE A 58 -0.55 -5.43 -7.05
N GLN A 59 0.69 -5.90 -6.90
CA GLN A 59 1.31 -6.78 -7.89
C GLN A 59 0.64 -8.14 -8.00
N LYS A 60 0.21 -8.74 -6.88
CA LYS A 60 -0.59 -9.96 -6.89
C LYS A 60 -1.92 -9.71 -7.60
N LEU A 61 -2.56 -8.57 -7.32
CA LEU A 61 -3.78 -8.15 -7.98
C LEU A 61 -3.57 -8.05 -9.50
N ASP A 62 -2.49 -7.42 -9.96
CA ASP A 62 -2.14 -7.26 -11.38
C ASP A 62 -2.05 -8.59 -12.16
N LYS A 63 -1.61 -9.66 -11.49
CA LYS A 63 -1.56 -11.01 -12.08
C LYS A 63 -2.92 -11.72 -12.12
N LEU A 64 -3.90 -11.24 -11.35
CA LEU A 64 -5.20 -11.89 -11.15
C LEU A 64 -6.36 -11.18 -11.85
N ILE A 65 -6.23 -9.88 -12.16
CA ILE A 65 -7.25 -9.09 -12.84
C ILE A 65 -6.86 -8.76 -14.27
N ASP A 66 -7.84 -8.38 -15.09
CA ASP A 66 -7.59 -7.88 -16.44
C ASP A 66 -6.79 -6.56 -16.35
N PRO A 67 -5.64 -6.43 -17.05
CA PRO A 67 -4.84 -5.20 -17.09
C PRO A 67 -5.65 -3.95 -17.44
N LYS A 68 -6.74 -4.10 -18.21
CA LYS A 68 -7.67 -3.02 -18.57
C LYS A 68 -8.35 -2.37 -17.37
N LEU A 69 -8.36 -3.01 -16.20
CA LEU A 69 -8.92 -2.39 -15.00
C LEU A 69 -8.05 -1.23 -14.51
N PHE A 70 -6.72 -1.34 -14.61
CA PHE A 70 -5.81 -0.24 -14.24
C PHE A 70 -5.87 0.91 -15.24
N GLU A 71 -6.07 0.60 -16.52
CA GLU A 71 -6.23 1.60 -17.59
C GLU A 71 -7.44 2.51 -17.37
N GLN A 72 -8.44 2.08 -16.58
CA GLN A 72 -9.59 2.91 -16.19
C GLN A 72 -9.24 4.00 -15.16
N TYR A 73 -8.06 3.93 -14.55
CA TYR A 73 -7.57 4.88 -13.55
C TYR A 73 -6.22 5.47 -13.97
N PRO A 74 -6.16 6.23 -15.08
CA PRO A 74 -4.89 6.73 -15.63
C PRO A 74 -4.20 7.76 -14.76
N ASP A 75 -4.92 8.39 -13.82
CA ASP A 75 -4.37 9.38 -12.88
C ASP A 75 -3.44 8.76 -11.83
N ILE A 76 -3.47 7.43 -11.69
CA ILE A 76 -2.64 6.69 -10.74
C ILE A 76 -1.43 6.12 -11.49
N ASP A 77 -0.22 6.38 -10.98
CA ASP A 77 1.01 5.79 -11.53
C ASP A 77 1.13 4.31 -11.14
N TRP A 78 0.34 3.47 -11.82
CA TRP A 78 0.38 2.02 -11.65
C TRP A 78 1.74 1.42 -11.99
N VAL A 79 2.50 2.04 -12.89
CA VAL A 79 3.83 1.56 -13.27
C VAL A 79 4.82 1.78 -12.12
N GLY A 80 4.79 2.96 -11.50
CA GLY A 80 5.60 3.28 -10.32
C GLY A 80 5.28 2.35 -9.14
N ILE A 81 3.99 2.18 -8.83
CA ILE A 81 3.54 1.29 -7.75
C ILE A 81 3.99 -0.16 -7.99
N LYS A 82 3.88 -0.64 -9.24
CA LYS A 82 4.30 -1.99 -9.60
C LYS A 82 5.82 -2.17 -9.64
N LYS A 83 6.61 -1.11 -9.81
CA LYS A 83 8.09 -1.20 -9.87
C LYS A 83 8.77 -1.16 -8.50
N TYR A 84 8.12 -0.64 -7.46
CA TYR A 84 8.80 -0.26 -6.21
C TYR A 84 9.20 -1.41 -5.27
N THR A 85 9.02 -2.67 -5.65
CA THR A 85 9.41 -3.82 -4.82
C THR A 85 10.52 -4.63 -5.51
N GLY A 86 11.77 -4.19 -5.34
CA GLY A 86 12.95 -4.98 -5.74
C GLY A 86 13.91 -4.24 -6.66
N SER A 87 14.87 -3.56 -6.05
CA SER A 87 16.27 -3.55 -6.50
C SER A 87 17.14 -3.86 -5.29
#